data_AF-A0A3B8YWS4-F1
#
_entry.id   AF-A0A3B8YWS4-F1
#
_cell.length_a   1.000
_cell.length_b   1.000
_cell.length_c   1.000
_cell.angle_alpha   90.00
_cell.angle_beta   90.00
_cell.angle_gamma   90.00
#
_symmetry.space_group_name_H-M   'P 1'
#
loop_
_entity.id
_entity.type
_entity.pdbx_description
1 polymer ?
#
loop_
_entity_poly.entity_id
_entity_poly.type
_entity_poly.pdbx_seq_one_letter_code
_entity_poly.pdbx_strand_id
1 'polypeptide(L)' 'MTEREEEDLLYECECFRILRFIDEEGRANMMVSFFDHGLDLYMSDEEFSHFAEAVGGITIAPQNVLHH' A
#
# COMPACT_ATOMS: atom_id res chain seq x y z
N MET A 1 -10.50 25.97 -7.05
CA MET A 1 -10.67 24.51 -7.01
C MET A 1 -9.28 23.93 -6.73
N THR A 2 -8.69 24.15 -5.56
CA THR A 2 -8.86 23.48 -4.23
C THR A 2 -8.12 22.13 -4.16
N GLU A 3 -6.99 22.15 -3.44
CA GLU A 3 -6.41 21.06 -2.62
C GLU A 3 -5.99 19.77 -3.35
N ARG A 4 -4.87 19.80 -4.06
CA ARG A 4 -4.30 18.60 -4.73
C ARG A 4 -2.80 18.38 -4.43
N GLU A 5 -2.30 18.94 -3.33
CA GLU A 5 -0.85 19.00 -3.05
C GLU A 5 -0.37 18.13 -1.88
N GLU A 6 -1.21 17.31 -1.26
CA GLU A 6 -0.78 16.51 -0.09
C GLU A 6 -0.59 15.01 -0.36
N GLU A 7 -0.86 14.53 -1.58
CA GLU A 7 -0.72 13.11 -1.92
C GLU A 7 0.30 12.88 -3.05
N ASP A 8 1.37 12.15 -2.74
CA ASP A 8 2.40 11.72 -3.68
C ASP A 8 2.16 10.26 -4.11
N LEU A 9 1.91 10.03 -5.41
CA LEU A 9 1.83 8.68 -5.98
C LEU A 9 3.23 8.06 -6.08
N LEU A 10 3.46 6.97 -5.35
CA LEU A 10 4.76 6.27 -5.35
C LEU A 10 4.78 5.07 -6.28
N TYR A 11 3.66 4.36 -6.39
CA TYR A 11 3.54 3.17 -7.23
C TYR A 11 2.10 2.95 -7.67
N GLU A 12 1.92 2.47 -8.89
CA GLU A 12 0.62 2.07 -9.43
C GLU A 12 0.79 0.88 -10.36
N CYS A 13 -0.11 -0.09 -10.23
CA CYS A 13 -0.30 -1.17 -11.20
C CYS A 13 -1.81 -1.43 -11.39
N GLU A 14 -2.16 -2.46 -12.15
CA GLU A 14 -3.57 -2.80 -12.41
C GLU A 14 -4.34 -3.25 -11.16
N CYS A 15 -3.65 -3.75 -10.13
CA CYS A 15 -4.29 -4.34 -8.95
C CYS A 15 -4.36 -3.39 -7.75
N PHE A 16 -3.38 -2.50 -7.60
CA PHE A 16 -3.27 -1.60 -6.45
C PHE A 16 -2.41 -0.38 -6.74
N ARG A 17 -2.52 0.63 -5.87
CA ARG A 17 -1.62 1.79 -5.83
C ARG A 17 -1.07 2.01 -4.42
N ILE A 18 0.05 2.72 -4.36
CA ILE A 18 0.68 3.19 -3.13
C ILE A 18 0.82 4.71 -3.21
N LEU A 19 0.22 5.40 -2.25
CA LEU A 19 0.35 6.85 -2.06
C LEU A 19 1.11 7.14 -0.78
N ARG A 20 1.85 8.25 -0.77
CA ARG A 20 2.31 8.92 0.44
C ARG A 20 1.45 10.16 0.64
N PHE A 21 1.08 10.46 1.87
CA PHE A 21 0.34 11.66 2.19
C PHE A 21 0.76 12.27 3.53
N ILE A 22 0.46 13.54 3.74
CA ILE A 22 0.66 14.23 5.01
C ILE A 22 -0.68 14.27 5.76
N ASP A 23 -0.71 13.85 7.02
CA ASP A 23 -1.92 13.94 7.85
C ASP A 23 -2.13 15.34 8.44
N GLU A 24 -3.27 15.55 9.11
CA GLU A 24 -3.61 16.82 9.76
C GLU A 24 -2.60 17.24 10.86
N GLU A 25 -1.81 16.30 11.38
CA GLU A 25 -0.75 16.55 12.36
C GLU A 25 0.61 16.86 11.70
N GLY A 26 0.68 16.87 10.37
CA GLY A 26 1.89 17.12 9.59
C GLY A 26 2.81 15.91 9.48
N ARG A 27 2.33 14.69 9.77
CA ARG A 27 3.11 13.46 9.67
C ARG A 27 2.95 12.81 8.31
N ALA A 28 4.05 12.30 7.78
CA ALA A 28 4.05 11.50 6.56
C ALA A 28 3.53 10.08 6.84
N ASN A 29 2.52 9.68 6.07
CA ASN A 29 1.88 8.39 6.11
C ASN A 29 1.81 7.78 4.70
N MET A 30 1.50 6.50 4.65
CA MET A 30 1.43 5.68 3.46
C MET A 30 0.04 5.05 3.35
N MET A 31 -0.49 4.98 2.13
CA MET A 31 -1.74 4.28 1.84
C MET A 31 -1.51 3.27 0.73
N VAL A 32 -1.93 2.02 0.96
CA VAL A 32 -2.03 0.99 -0.09
C VAL A 32 -3.50 0.75 -0.40
N SER A 33 -3.90 0.94 -1.65
CA SER A 33 -5.30 0.81 -2.08
C SER A 33 -5.45 -0.30 -3.11
N PHE A 34 -6.22 -1.34 -2.78
CA PHE A 34 -6.51 -2.50 -3.63
C PHE A 34 -7.85 -2.31 -4.35
N PHE A 35 -7.79 -2.07 -5.66
CA PHE A 35 -8.95 -1.60 -6.44
C PHE A 35 -10.11 -2.60 -6.45
N ASP A 36 -9.84 -3.87 -6.74
CA ASP A 36 -10.86 -4.90 -6.87
C ASP A 36 -11.41 -5.40 -5.53
N HIS A 37 -10.81 -4.96 -4.43
CA HIS A 37 -11.15 -5.42 -3.08
C HIS A 37 -11.78 -4.32 -2.22
N GLY A 38 -11.76 -3.07 -2.68
CA GLY A 38 -12.24 -1.92 -1.90
C GLY A 38 -11.52 -1.81 -0.56
N LEU A 39 -10.25 -2.20 -0.51
CA LEU A 39 -9.44 -2.26 0.70
C LEU A 39 -8.35 -1.20 0.64
N ASP A 40 -8.39 -0.28 1.59
CA ASP A 40 -7.36 0.74 1.79
C ASP A 40 -6.66 0.48 3.13
N LEU A 41 -5.34 0.34 3.09
CA LEU A 41 -4.48 0.17 4.25
C LEU A 41 -3.71 1.46 4.50
N TYR A 42 -3.94 2.08 5.65
CA TYR A 42 -3.23 3.29 6.09
C TYR A 42 -2.18 2.90 7.12
N MET A 43 -0.95 3.37 6.91
CA MET A 43 0.21 3.03 7.72
C MET A 43 1.10 4.24 7.88
N SER A 44 1.80 4.35 9.00
CA SER A 44 2.95 5.23 9.13
C SER A 44 4.09 4.79 8.18
N ASP A 45 5.06 5.68 7.92
CA ASP A 45 6.25 5.34 7.12
C ASP A 45 7.04 4.17 7.72
N GLU A 46 7.08 4.05 9.06
CA GLU A 46 7.73 2.94 9.78
C GLU A 46 6.98 1.60 9.58
N GLU A 47 5.66 1.59 9.77
CA GLU A 47 4.83 0.41 9.53
C GLU A 47 4.90 -0.05 8.07
N PHE A 48 4.89 0.89 7.13
CA PHE A 48 5.02 0.58 5.71
C PHE A 48 6.37 -0.02 5.37
N SER A 49 7.46 0.46 5.97
CA SER A 49 8.80 -0.11 5.80
C SER A 49 8.84 -1.58 6.22
N HIS A 50 8.31 -1.90 7.40
CA HIS A 50 8.22 -3.27 7.89
C HIS A 50 7.30 -4.14 7.04
N PHE A 51 6.17 -3.60 6.58
CA PHE A 51 5.27 -4.29 5.66
C PHE A 51 5.99 -4.63 4.34
N ALA A 52 6.64 -3.66 3.71
CA ALA A 52 7.34 -3.86 2.44
C ALA A 52 8.48 -4.87 2.56
N GLU A 53 9.25 -4.84 3.65
CA GLU A 53 10.28 -5.84 3.95
C GLU A 53 9.68 -7.25 4.08
N ALA A 54 8.61 -7.38 4.88
CA ALA A 54 7.95 -8.66 5.08
C ALA A 54 7.41 -9.22 3.75
N VAL A 55 6.69 -8.42 2.97
CA VAL A 55 6.07 -8.86 1.71
C VAL A 55 7.13 -9.15 0.63
N GLY A 56 8.20 -8.37 0.58
CA GLY A 56 9.33 -8.61 -0.34
C GLY A 56 10.05 -9.94 -0.07
N GLY A 57 9.99 -10.46 1.16
CA GLY A 57 10.50 -11.78 1.52
C GLY A 57 9.53 -12.94 1.26
N ILE A 58 8.24 -12.67 1.00
CA ILE A 58 7.25 -13.72 0.74
C ILE A 58 7.39 -14.22 -0.69
N THR A 59 7.65 -15.53 -0.82
CA THR A 59 7.53 -16.22 -2.10
C THR A 59 6.12 -16.78 -2.23
N ILE A 60 5.48 -16.56 -3.38
CA ILE A 60 4.17 -17.15 -3.65
C ILE A 60 4.34 -18.67 -3.66
N ALA A 61 3.69 -19.36 -2.72
CA ALA A 61 3.70 -20.81 -2.69
C ALA A 61 3.13 -21.34 -4.02
N PRO A 62 3.73 -22.39 -4.62
CA PRO A 62 3.18 -23.00 -5.83
C PRO A 62 1.72 -23.38 -5.60
N GLN A 63 0.80 -22.91 -6.45
CA GLN A 63 -0.65 -23.12 -6.29
C GLN A 63 -1.12 -24.58 -6.48
N ASN A 64 -0.21 -25.56 -6.49
CA ASN A 64 -0.49 -26.96 -6.85
C ASN A 64 -0.62 -27.93 -5.65
N VAL A 65 -0.86 -27.48 -4.41
CA VAL A 65 -0.88 -28.38 -3.23
C VAL A 65 -2.27 -28.58 -2.60
N LEU A 66 -3.35 -28.21 -3.29
CA LEU A 66 -4.71 -28.54 -2.86
C LEU A 66 -5.53 -29.10 -4.03
N HIS A 67 -5.10 -30.24 -4.58
CA HIS A 67 -6.03 -31.17 -5.19
C HIS A 67 -6.43 -32.21 -4.12
N HIS A 68 -7.74 -32.29 -3.87
CA HIS A 68 -8.43 -33.22 -2.98
C HIS A 68 -7.94 -34.67 -3.05
#